data_AF-A0A4V6J0S5-F1
#
_entry.id   AF-A0A4V6J0S5-F1
#
_cell.length_a   1.000
_cell.length_b   1.000
_cell.length_c   1.000
_cell.angle_alpha   90.00
_cell.angle_beta   90.00
_cell.angle_gamma   90.00
#
_symmetry.space_group_name_H-M   'P 1'
#
loop_
_entity.id
_entity.type
_entity.pdbx_description
1 polymer ?
#
loop_
_entity_poly.entity_id
_entity_poly.type
_entity_poly.pdbx_seq_one_letter_code
_entity_poly.pdbx_strand_id
1 'polypeptide(L)'
;MVKKYMFLIYLCSAIIMLCFSLSSEKQFITNASVVFGFDDFIQILLKNTVAGIWLLSAYLLGDMIIYIFFITNGIVLGALLSSFPNMFYLLLVIPHGVIEIFSYIYLSDTIINHRKGCYDKQDFIKRLKISFLLLILGAGIESFITPLMINFIE
;
A
#
# COMPACT_ATOMS: atom_id res chain seq x y z
N MET A 1 3.45 -19.86 3.69
CA MET A 1 2.55 -20.04 2.52
C MET A 1 1.62 -18.84 2.33
N VAL A 2 0.83 -18.46 3.34
CA VAL A 2 -0.17 -17.37 3.28
C VAL A 2 0.39 -16.04 2.71
N LYS A 3 1.57 -15.58 3.17
CA LYS A 3 2.24 -14.35 2.67
C LYS A 3 2.46 -14.34 1.15
N LYS A 4 2.86 -15.50 0.60
CA LYS A 4 3.18 -15.64 -0.83
C LYS A 4 1.92 -15.48 -1.68
N TYR A 5 0.78 -15.98 -1.21
CA TYR A 5 -0.49 -15.85 -1.92
C TYR A 5 -1.02 -14.41 -1.90
N MET A 6 -0.88 -13.68 -0.78
CA MET A 6 -1.31 -12.28 -0.69
C MET A 6 -0.56 -11.38 -1.67
N PHE A 7 0.77 -11.51 -1.71
CA PHE A 7 1.60 -10.76 -2.65
C PHE A 7 1.28 -11.13 -4.11
N LEU A 8 1.08 -12.42 -4.38
CA LEU A 8 0.71 -12.87 -5.72
C LEU A 8 -0.67 -12.33 -6.15
N ILE A 9 -1.66 -12.35 -5.27
CA ILE A 9 -3.01 -11.81 -5.55
C ILE A 9 -2.94 -10.31 -5.84
N TYR A 10 -2.18 -9.56 -5.05
CA TYR A 10 -1.93 -8.14 -5.26
C TYR A 10 -1.29 -7.87 -6.64
N LEU A 11 -0.21 -8.59 -6.97
CA LEU A 11 0.45 -8.43 -8.27
C LEU A 11 -0.43 -8.86 -9.44
N CYS A 12 -1.11 -10.00 -9.33
CA CYS A 12 -2.00 -10.48 -10.39
C CYS A 12 -3.14 -9.49 -10.64
N SER A 13 -3.78 -8.96 -9.60
CA SER A 13 -4.85 -7.96 -9.75
C SER A 13 -4.32 -6.65 -10.34
N ALA A 14 -3.12 -6.22 -9.97
CA ALA A 14 -2.47 -5.07 -10.58
C ALA A 14 -2.15 -5.28 -12.06
N ILE A 15 -1.60 -6.44 -12.44
CA ILE A 15 -1.30 -6.78 -13.85
C ILE A 15 -2.59 -6.87 -14.67
N ILE A 16 -3.63 -7.52 -14.14
CA ILE A 16 -4.92 -7.61 -14.82
C ILE A 16 -5.46 -6.20 -15.07
N MET A 17 -5.53 -5.36 -14.03
CA MET A 17 -6.06 -4.00 -14.18
C MET A 17 -5.20 -3.15 -15.12
N LEU A 18 -3.87 -3.26 -15.04
CA LEU A 18 -2.94 -2.59 -15.95
C LEU A 18 -3.26 -2.94 -17.41
N CYS A 19 -3.45 -4.23 -17.73
CA CYS A 19 -3.80 -4.68 -19.08
C CYS A 19 -5.16 -4.15 -19.55
N PHE A 20 -6.16 -4.09 -18.67
CA PHE A 20 -7.48 -3.52 -19.01
C PHE A 20 -7.46 -2.01 -19.23
N SER A 21 -6.56 -1.30 -18.55
CA SER A 21 -6.49 0.17 -18.58
C SER A 21 -5.37 0.71 -19.48
N LEU A 22 -4.77 -0.10 -20.35
CA LEU A 22 -3.72 0.35 -21.28
C LEU A 22 -4.15 1.52 -22.19
N SER A 23 -5.44 1.65 -22.48
CA SER A 23 -6.01 2.73 -23.28
C SER A 23 -6.38 4.00 -22.48
N SER A 24 -6.09 4.04 -21.18
CA SER A 24 -6.38 5.22 -20.35
C SER A 24 -5.53 6.42 -20.75
N GLU A 25 -6.09 7.63 -20.59
CA GLU A 25 -5.35 8.87 -20.78
C GLU A 25 -4.10 8.92 -19.89
N LYS A 26 -2.98 9.35 -20.48
CA LYS A 26 -1.71 9.45 -19.78
C LYS A 26 -1.65 10.75 -19.00
N GLN A 27 -1.27 10.66 -17.73
CA GLN A 27 -1.14 11.80 -16.82
C GLN A 27 0.29 12.30 -16.83
N PHE A 28 0.48 13.52 -17.32
CA PHE A 28 1.75 14.23 -17.25
C PHE A 28 1.75 15.14 -16.04
N ILE A 29 2.87 15.19 -15.32
CA ILE A 29 3.06 16.16 -14.25
C ILE A 29 3.51 17.44 -14.94
N THR A 30 2.70 18.50 -14.87
CA THR A 30 3.03 19.81 -15.42
C THR A 30 3.06 20.81 -14.28
N ASN A 31 4.21 21.47 -14.09
CA ASN A 31 4.43 22.49 -13.06
C ASN A 31 4.05 22.01 -11.64
N ALA A 32 4.71 20.95 -11.15
CA ALA A 32 4.56 20.59 -9.75
C ALA A 32 5.22 21.65 -8.87
N SER A 33 4.44 22.58 -8.32
CA SER A 33 4.88 23.29 -7.13
C SER A 33 5.06 22.23 -6.04
N VAL A 34 6.31 21.91 -5.70
CA VAL A 34 6.64 20.94 -4.66
C VAL A 34 6.20 21.50 -3.32
N VAL A 35 4.93 21.29 -2.96
CA VAL A 35 4.38 21.66 -1.67
C VAL A 35 4.68 20.52 -0.71
N PHE A 36 5.62 20.76 0.19
CA PHE A 36 5.84 19.89 1.34
C PHE A 36 4.88 20.31 2.46
N GLY A 37 4.03 19.39 2.90
CA GLY A 37 3.05 19.65 3.94
C GLY A 37 3.06 18.59 5.03
N PHE A 38 3.12 19.03 6.29
CA PHE A 38 2.72 18.16 7.41
C PHE A 38 1.25 17.72 7.26
N ASP A 39 0.42 18.54 6.62
CA ASP A 39 -0.97 18.22 6.29
C ASP A 39 -1.07 17.03 5.33
N ASP A 40 -0.20 16.94 4.31
CA ASP A 40 -0.15 15.80 3.38
C ASP A 40 0.29 14.52 4.10
N PHE A 41 1.30 14.62 4.98
CA PHE A 41 1.70 13.51 5.84
C PHE A 41 0.54 12.98 6.68
N ILE A 42 -0.22 13.87 7.34
CA ILE A 42 -1.37 13.48 8.15
C ILE A 42 -2.47 12.85 7.29
N GLN A 43 -2.76 13.39 6.11
CA GLN A 43 -3.75 12.81 5.20
C GLN A 43 -3.35 11.41 4.72
N ILE A 44 -2.10 11.21 4.32
CA ILE A 44 -1.58 9.91 3.89
C ILE A 44 -1.60 8.92 5.06
N LEU A 45 -1.15 9.35 6.24
CA LEU A 45 -1.18 8.53 7.44
C LEU A 45 -2.61 8.10 7.80
N LEU A 46 -3.59 8.99 7.67
CA LEU A 46 -5.00 8.68 7.88
C LEU A 46 -5.51 7.65 6.88
N LYS A 47 -5.21 7.80 5.58
CA LYS A 47 -5.57 6.81 4.54
C LYS A 47 -4.99 5.43 4.86
N ASN A 48 -3.71 5.38 5.21
CA ASN A 48 -3.03 4.14 5.59
C ASN A 48 -3.59 3.53 6.89
N THR A 49 -4.00 4.38 7.83
CA THR A 49 -4.65 3.94 9.07
C THR A 49 -6.03 3.35 8.79
N VAL A 50 -6.83 3.98 7.93
CA VAL A 50 -8.14 3.45 7.50
C VAL A 50 -7.99 2.10 6.80
N ALA A 51 -7.00 1.96 5.91
CA ALA A 51 -6.64 0.69 5.30
C ALA A 51 -6.22 -0.37 6.33
N GLY A 52 -5.43 0.01 7.34
CA GLY A 52 -5.07 -0.85 8.45
C GLY A 52 -6.27 -1.29 9.30
N ILE A 53 -7.21 -0.39 9.60
CA ILE A 53 -8.45 -0.69 10.33
C ILE A 53 -9.33 -1.64 9.51
N TRP A 54 -9.45 -1.42 8.20
CA TRP A 54 -10.14 -2.34 7.30
C TRP A 54 -9.54 -3.75 7.41
N LEU A 55 -8.22 -3.89 7.36
CA LEU A 55 -7.57 -5.19 7.55
C LEU A 55 -7.82 -5.77 8.94
N LEU A 56 -7.79 -4.96 10.00
CA LEU A 56 -8.12 -5.42 11.37
C LEU A 56 -9.54 -5.96 11.47
N SER A 57 -10.51 -5.46 10.69
CA SER A 57 -11.86 -6.01 10.65
C SER A 57 -11.90 -7.49 10.22
N ALA A 58 -10.89 -7.95 9.46
CA ALA A 58 -10.73 -9.35 9.09
C ALA A 58 -10.51 -10.28 10.31
N TYR A 59 -10.12 -9.71 11.45
CA TYR A 59 -10.07 -10.48 12.69
C TYR A 59 -11.45 -11.03 13.08
N LEU A 60 -12.51 -10.26 12.82
CA LEU A 60 -13.90 -10.63 13.09
C LEU A 60 -14.58 -11.28 11.88
N LEU A 61 -14.36 -10.72 10.69
CA LEU A 61 -15.07 -11.08 9.46
C LEU A 61 -14.42 -12.23 8.67
N GLY A 62 -13.20 -12.62 9.02
CA GLY A 62 -12.49 -13.73 8.40
C GLY A 62 -11.54 -13.34 7.26
N ASP A 63 -10.84 -14.34 6.73
CA ASP A 63 -9.72 -14.17 5.79
C ASP A 63 -10.16 -13.56 4.44
N MET A 64 -11.44 -13.69 4.08
CA MET A 64 -12.00 -13.13 2.83
C MET A 64 -11.79 -11.63 2.73
N ILE A 65 -11.90 -10.88 3.83
CA ILE A 65 -11.67 -9.44 3.86
C ILE A 65 -10.22 -9.09 3.47
N ILE A 66 -9.26 -9.94 3.84
CA ILE A 66 -7.85 -9.74 3.50
C ILE A 66 -7.64 -9.92 2.00
N TYR A 67 -8.24 -10.94 1.39
CA TYR A 67 -8.12 -11.15 -0.05
C TYR A 67 -8.77 -10.01 -0.84
N ILE A 68 -9.96 -9.56 -0.44
CA ILE A 68 -10.63 -8.40 -1.04
C ILE A 68 -9.74 -7.16 -0.93
N PHE A 69 -9.15 -6.91 0.24
CA PHE A 69 -8.24 -5.78 0.44
C PHE A 69 -7.07 -5.79 -0.55
N PHE A 70 -6.38 -6.92 -0.73
CA PHE A 70 -5.25 -7.01 -1.67
C PHE A 70 -5.69 -6.92 -3.13
N ILE A 71 -6.86 -7.45 -3.49
CA ILE A 71 -7.42 -7.30 -4.83
C ILE A 71 -7.69 -5.82 -5.13
N THR A 72 -8.38 -5.11 -4.22
CA THR A 72 -8.71 -3.70 -4.40
C THR A 72 -7.45 -2.84 -4.50
N ASN A 73 -6.46 -3.04 -3.61
CA ASN A 73 -5.20 -2.30 -3.68
C ASN A 73 -4.41 -2.63 -4.95
N GLY A 74 -4.43 -3.87 -5.41
CA GLY A 74 -3.79 -4.25 -6.66
C GLY A 74 -4.47 -3.59 -7.86
N ILE A 75 -5.80 -3.58 -7.92
CA ILE A 75 -6.56 -2.85 -8.94
C ILE A 75 -6.17 -1.36 -8.95
N VAL A 76 -6.14 -0.70 -7.78
CA VAL A 76 -5.76 0.72 -7.68
C VAL A 76 -4.34 0.94 -8.20
N LEU A 77 -3.38 0.07 -7.83
CA LEU A 77 -2.02 0.15 -8.37
C LEU A 77 -2.02 -0.03 -9.90
N GLY A 78 -2.72 -1.03 -10.42
CA GLY A 78 -2.74 -1.29 -11.86
C GLY A 78 -3.31 -0.12 -12.67
N ALA A 79 -4.37 0.52 -12.16
CA ALA A 79 -4.95 1.72 -12.74
C ALA A 79 -4.01 2.94 -12.65
N LEU A 80 -3.27 3.08 -11.55
CA LEU A 80 -2.25 4.13 -11.40
C LEU A 80 -1.09 3.92 -12.39
N LEU A 81 -0.60 2.68 -12.50
CA LEU A 81 0.48 2.35 -13.44
C LEU A 81 0.07 2.54 -14.90
N SER A 82 -1.20 2.31 -15.22
CA SER A 82 -1.71 2.53 -16.58
C SER A 82 -1.77 4.01 -16.96
N SER A 83 -1.93 4.91 -16.00
CA SER A 83 -1.92 6.36 -16.26
C SER A 83 -0.51 6.93 -16.47
N PHE A 84 0.55 6.18 -16.13
CA PHE A 84 1.92 6.66 -16.27
C PHE A 84 2.36 6.77 -17.74
N PRO A 85 2.99 7.89 -18.12
CA PRO A 85 3.46 8.12 -19.48
C PRO A 85 4.77 7.36 -19.78
N ASN A 86 5.62 7.12 -18.78
CA ASN A 86 6.86 6.37 -18.90
C ASN A 86 7.22 5.64 -17.59
N MET A 87 8.26 4.80 -17.62
CA MET A 87 8.67 3.99 -16.47
C MET A 87 9.31 4.79 -15.33
N PHE A 88 9.78 6.03 -15.55
CA PHE A 88 10.39 6.85 -14.50
C PHE A 88 9.38 7.25 -13.43
N TYR A 89 8.09 7.32 -13.77
CA TYR A 89 7.00 7.57 -12.80
C TYR A 89 6.88 6.50 -11.72
N LEU A 90 7.46 5.30 -11.93
CA LEU A 90 7.56 4.29 -10.88
C LEU A 90 8.36 4.76 -9.66
N LEU A 91 9.28 5.71 -9.84
CA LEU A 91 10.01 6.33 -8.74
C LEU A 91 9.10 7.00 -7.72
N LEU A 92 7.92 7.48 -8.15
CA LEU A 92 6.96 8.11 -7.25
C LEU A 92 6.24 7.09 -6.36
N VAL A 93 6.14 5.83 -6.79
CA VAL A 93 5.30 4.80 -6.13
C VAL A 93 6.13 3.79 -5.36
N ILE A 94 7.21 3.28 -5.96
CA ILE A 94 8.00 2.18 -5.40
C ILE A 94 8.48 2.45 -3.96
N PRO A 95 9.05 3.64 -3.62
CA PRO A 95 9.65 3.86 -2.31
C PRO A 95 8.69 3.69 -1.13
N HIS A 96 7.48 4.25 -1.24
CA HIS A 96 6.47 4.15 -0.17
C HIS A 96 5.59 2.90 -0.35
N GLY A 97 5.16 2.61 -1.59
CA GLY A 97 4.23 1.52 -1.88
C GLY A 97 4.76 0.14 -1.51
N VAL A 98 6.06 -0.11 -1.66
CA VAL A 98 6.69 -1.36 -1.21
C VAL A 98 6.54 -1.52 0.32
N ILE A 99 6.82 -0.46 1.08
CA ILE A 99 6.79 -0.48 2.54
C ILE A 99 5.36 -0.66 3.04
N GLU A 100 4.40 0.03 2.44
CA GLU A 100 2.97 -0.10 2.78
C GLU A 100 2.46 -1.51 2.53
N ILE A 101 2.70 -2.08 1.34
CA ILE A 101 2.27 -3.43 1.02
C ILE A 101 2.90 -4.46 1.94
N PHE A 102 4.19 -4.33 2.28
CA PHE A 102 4.81 -5.20 3.28
C PHE A 102 4.19 -5.04 4.66
N SER A 103 3.84 -3.82 5.06
CA SER A 103 3.15 -3.53 6.32
C SER A 103 1.79 -4.22 6.39
N TYR A 104 1.02 -4.17 5.30
CA TYR A 104 -0.28 -4.82 5.17
C TYR A 104 -0.17 -6.34 5.13
N ILE A 105 0.83 -6.90 4.43
CA ILE A 105 1.08 -8.35 4.43
C ILE A 105 1.48 -8.82 5.84
N TYR A 106 2.32 -8.05 6.54
CA TYR A 106 2.73 -8.35 7.90
C TYR A 106 1.56 -8.29 8.88
N LEU A 107 0.68 -7.28 8.75
CA LEU A 107 -0.54 -7.16 9.53
C LEU A 107 -1.48 -8.34 9.29
N SER A 108 -1.68 -8.70 8.02
CA SER A 108 -2.53 -9.82 7.61
C SER A 108 -2.03 -11.17 8.15
N ASP A 109 -0.71 -11.42 8.06
CA ASP A 109 -0.07 -12.59 8.64
C ASP A 109 -0.25 -12.64 10.16
N THR A 110 -0.14 -11.48 10.82
CA THR A 110 -0.34 -11.35 12.27
C THR A 110 -1.77 -11.72 12.67
N ILE A 111 -2.78 -11.23 11.95
CA ILE A 111 -4.19 -11.54 12.17
C ILE A 111 -4.46 -13.03 12.00
N ILE A 112 -4.02 -13.62 10.89
CA ILE A 112 -4.29 -15.03 10.57
C ILE A 112 -3.62 -15.97 11.58
N ASN A 113 -2.35 -15.73 11.90
CA ASN A 113 -1.62 -16.60 12.82
C ASN A 113 -2.11 -16.47 14.27
N HIS A 114 -2.52 -15.28 14.71
CA HIS A 114 -3.13 -15.14 16.03
C HIS A 114 -4.48 -15.87 16.10
N ARG A 115 -5.33 -15.77 15.06
CA ARG A 115 -6.59 -16.53 14.98
C ARG A 115 -6.40 -18.04 14.96
N LYS A 116 -5.27 -18.53 14.44
CA LYS A 116 -4.87 -19.95 14.46
C LYS A 116 -4.22 -20.38 15.78
N GLY A 117 -4.07 -19.48 16.75
CA GLY A 117 -3.41 -19.76 18.03
C GLY A 117 -1.89 -19.91 17.93
N CYS A 118 -1.28 -19.50 16.81
CA CYS A 118 0.18 -19.59 16.61
C CYS A 118 0.95 -18.46 17.28
N TYR A 119 0.27 -17.34 17.59
CA TYR A 119 0.85 -16.20 18.31
C TYR A 119 0.07 -15.94 19.59
N ASP A 120 0.78 -15.63 20.66
CA ASP A 120 0.16 -15.16 21.89
C ASP A 120 -0.26 -13.68 21.79
N LYS A 121 -0.91 -13.19 22.85
CA LYS A 121 -1.39 -11.80 22.92
C LYS A 121 -0.26 -10.78 22.87
N GLN A 122 0.90 -11.07 23.49
CA GLN A 122 2.02 -10.13 23.55
C GLN A 122 2.66 -9.99 22.16
N ASP A 123 2.87 -11.12 21.48
CA ASP A 123 3.37 -11.18 20.11
C ASP A 123 2.42 -10.48 19.14
N PHE A 124 1.11 -10.69 19.29
CA PHE A 124 0.12 -10.00 18.48
C PHE A 124 0.21 -8.48 18.62
N ILE A 125 0.22 -7.96 19.85
CA ILE A 125 0.32 -6.52 20.11
C ILE A 125 1.64 -5.96 19.58
N LYS A 126 2.77 -6.65 19.81
CA LYS A 126 4.09 -6.24 19.32
C LYS A 126 4.09 -6.12 17.80
N ARG A 127 3.53 -7.11 17.09
CA ARG A 127 3.46 -7.13 15.64
C ARG A 127 2.53 -6.05 15.08
N LEU A 128 1.39 -5.78 15.74
CA LEU A 128 0.54 -4.65 15.40
C LEU A 128 1.29 -3.33 15.46
N LYS A 129 2.03 -3.08 16.55
CA LYS A 129 2.85 -1.87 16.70
C LYS A 129 3.86 -1.72 15.56
N ILE A 130 4.52 -2.82 15.20
CA ILE A 130 5.48 -2.84 14.08
C ILE A 130 4.78 -2.50 12.76
N SER A 131 3.63 -3.12 12.46
CA SER A 131 2.85 -2.79 11.26
C SER A 131 2.51 -1.30 11.17
N PHE A 132 2.00 -0.70 12.25
CA PHE A 132 1.64 0.72 12.24
C PHE A 132 2.86 1.64 12.15
N LEU A 133 3.99 1.27 12.76
CA LEU A 133 5.23 2.03 12.63
C LEU A 133 5.74 2.03 11.19
N LEU A 134 5.65 0.89 10.50
CA LEU A 134 5.99 0.81 9.08
C LEU A 134 5.04 1.64 8.20
N LEU A 135 3.74 1.71 8.53
CA LEU A 135 2.78 2.59 7.82
C LEU A 135 3.11 4.07 8.03
N ILE A 136 3.51 4.47 9.24
CA ILE A 136 4.00 5.83 9.52
C ILE A 136 5.23 6.13 8.67
N LEU A 137 6.15 5.17 8.56
CA LEU A 137 7.36 5.32 7.74
C LEU A 137 7.02 5.42 6.24
N GLY A 138 6.09 4.62 5.74
CA GLY A 138 5.57 4.72 4.37
C GLY A 138 4.98 6.10 4.08
N ALA A 139 4.12 6.59 4.97
CA ALA A 139 3.52 7.94 4.87
C ALA A 139 4.58 9.06 4.90
N GLY A 140 5.63 8.89 5.71
CA GLY A 140 6.76 9.82 5.75
C GLY A 140 7.53 9.85 4.42
N ILE A 141 7.77 8.68 3.82
CA ILE A 141 8.42 8.61 2.50
C ILE A 141 7.53 9.26 1.44
N GLU A 142 6.23 8.98 1.44
CA GLU A 142 5.31 9.55 0.46
C GLU A 142 5.16 11.08 0.57
N SER A 143 5.15 11.62 1.80
CA SER A 143 4.98 13.06 2.01
C SER A 143 6.27 13.88 1.90
N PHE A 144 7.43 13.30 2.23
CA PHE A 144 8.69 14.05 2.29
C PHE A 144 9.70 13.65 1.22
N ILE A 145 9.68 12.41 0.74
CA ILE A 145 10.67 11.90 -0.23
C ILE A 145 10.08 11.87 -1.64
N THR A 146 8.88 11.32 -1.82
CA THR A 146 8.24 11.23 -3.14
C THR A 146 8.16 12.59 -3.87
N PRO A 147 7.85 13.74 -3.22
CA PRO A 147 7.83 15.02 -3.91
C PRO A 147 9.21 15.46 -4.40
N LEU A 148 10.29 15.13 -3.67
CA LEU A 148 11.66 15.39 -4.11
C LEU A 148 12.02 14.58 -5.36
N MET A 149 11.37 13.42 -5.55
CA MET A 149 11.62 12.55 -6.70
C MET A 149 11.00 13.08 -8.00
N ILE A 150 10.05 14.00 -7.92
CA ILE A 150 9.46 14.66 -9.10
C ILE A 150 10.53 15.39 -9.93
N ASN A 151 11.54 15.97 -9.26
CA ASN A 151 12.66 16.64 -9.91
C ASN A 151 13.52 15.73 -10.82
N PHE A 152 13.36 14.41 -10.73
CA PHE A 152 14.07 13.44 -11.59
C PHE A 152 13.22 12.96 -12.77
N ILE A 153 11.96 13.42 -12.86
CA ILE A 153 10.98 13.02 -13.86
C ILE A 153 10.67 14.18 -14.82
N GLU A 154 10.74 15.43 -14.32
CA GLU A 154 10.83 16.65 -15.14
C GLU A 154 12.16 16.71 -15.92
#